data_AF-A0A1V4YS91-F1
#
_entry.id   AF-A0A1V4YS91-F1
#
_cell.length_a   1.000
_cell.length_b   1.000
_cell.length_c   1.000
_cell.angle_alpha   90.00
_cell.angle_beta   90.00
_cell.angle_gamma   90.00
#
_symmetry.space_group_name_H-M   'P 1'
#
loop_
_entity.id
_entity.type
_entity.pdbx_description
1 polymer ?
#
loop_
_entity_poly.entity_id
_entity_poly.type
_entity_poly.pdbx_seq_one_letter_code
_entity_poly.pdbx_strand_id
1 'polypeptide(L)'
;MSYVNKGTKTTKLKSSKTVGTKLTPMEYEEISSLVDAGIFLSASDFVREAVRDKLKATKIIKIRDIDYESAKKEVLGYYKSYEEAYISEVAEDLELDIELVIQITEELEKEGRLKGV
;
A
#
# COMPACT_ATOMS: atom_id res chain seq x y z
N MET A 1 -15.11 -32.51 32.19
CA MET A 1 -14.03 -32.52 31.17
C MET A 1 -14.63 -31.93 29.89
N SER A 2 -14.56 -30.62 29.73
CA SER A 2 -15.26 -29.90 28.65
C SER A 2 -14.26 -29.48 27.58
N TYR A 3 -14.44 -29.99 26.36
CA TYR A 3 -13.61 -29.64 25.21
C TYR A 3 -13.99 -28.26 24.70
N VAL A 4 -13.04 -27.32 24.79
CA VAL A 4 -13.15 -25.97 24.20
C VAL A 4 -12.83 -26.06 22.71
N ASN A 5 -13.84 -25.78 21.89
CA ASN A 5 -13.73 -25.66 20.44
C ASN A 5 -12.93 -24.39 20.09
N LYS A 6 -11.70 -24.55 19.61
CA LYS A 6 -10.88 -23.45 19.10
C LYS A 6 -11.38 -23.07 17.71
N GLY A 7 -12.18 -22.01 17.65
CA GLY A 7 -12.63 -21.39 16.40
C GLY A 7 -11.43 -21.01 15.54
N THR A 8 -11.28 -21.71 14.41
CA THR A 8 -10.35 -21.36 13.34
C THR A 8 -10.86 -20.07 12.69
N LYS A 9 -10.12 -18.97 12.86
CA LYS A 9 -10.35 -17.75 12.08
C LYS A 9 -10.05 -18.07 10.62
N THR A 10 -11.08 -18.33 9.83
CA THR A 10 -11.00 -18.45 8.38
C THR A 10 -10.67 -17.08 7.79
N THR A 11 -9.41 -16.84 7.46
CA THR A 11 -9.00 -15.73 6.60
C THR A 11 -9.64 -15.96 5.23
N LYS A 12 -10.79 -15.33 4.99
CA LYS A 12 -11.48 -15.31 3.69
C LYS A 12 -10.51 -14.74 2.64
N LEU A 13 -9.93 -15.59 1.80
CA LEU A 13 -9.22 -15.14 0.59
C LEU A 13 -10.21 -14.28 -0.21
N LYS A 14 -9.91 -12.99 -0.39
CA LYS A 14 -10.72 -12.11 -1.24
C LYS A 14 -10.68 -12.68 -2.67
N SER A 15 -11.83 -13.08 -3.20
CA SER A 15 -11.93 -13.56 -4.58
C SER A 15 -11.69 -12.42 -5.57
N SER A 16 -11.03 -12.72 -6.69
CA SER A 16 -10.84 -11.77 -7.78
C SER A 16 -12.20 -11.32 -8.35
N LYS A 17 -12.25 -10.06 -8.80
CA LYS A 17 -13.43 -9.44 -9.42
C LYS A 17 -13.06 -8.96 -10.82
N THR A 18 -14.01 -9.04 -11.73
CA THR A 18 -13.85 -8.57 -13.11
C THR A 18 -14.58 -7.24 -13.29
N VAL A 19 -13.88 -6.26 -13.87
CA VAL A 19 -14.47 -5.02 -14.36
C VAL A 19 -14.26 -5.01 -15.87
N GLY A 20 -15.34 -4.86 -16.65
CA GLY A 20 -15.29 -4.88 -18.11
C GLY A 20 -15.73 -3.55 -18.71
N THR A 21 -14.94 -3.03 -19.66
CA THR A 21 -15.30 -1.88 -20.49
C THR A 21 -14.78 -2.10 -21.91
N LYS A 22 -15.35 -1.41 -22.89
CA LYS A 22 -14.85 -1.41 -24.26
C LYS A 22 -13.81 -0.30 -24.42
N LEU A 23 -12.71 -0.64 -25.07
CA LEU A 23 -11.72 0.32 -25.52
C LEU A 23 -12.00 0.69 -26.98
N THR A 24 -11.53 1.86 -27.39
CA THR A 24 -11.50 2.23 -28.80
C THR A 24 -10.51 1.33 -29.57
N PRO A 25 -10.67 1.19 -30.90
CA PRO A 25 -9.71 0.45 -31.71
C PRO A 25 -8.28 0.98 -31.55
N MET A 26 -8.11 2.31 -31.48
CA MET A 26 -6.80 2.95 -31.31
C MET A 26 -6.12 2.53 -30.01
N GLU A 27 -6.83 2.60 -28.88
CA GLU A 27 -6.29 2.15 -27.58
C GLU A 27 -5.94 0.66 -27.58
N TYR A 28 -6.75 -0.17 -28.24
CA TYR A 28 -6.48 -1.61 -28.33
C TYR A 28 -5.20 -1.92 -29.13
N GLU A 29 -5.01 -1.24 -30.26
CA GLU A 29 -3.80 -1.40 -31.09
C GLU A 29 -2.54 -0.91 -30.38
N GLU A 30 -2.62 0.21 -29.64
CA GLU A 30 -1.51 0.70 -28.83
C GLU A 30 -1.13 -0.30 -27.74
N ILE A 31 -2.10 -0.83 -26.99
CA ILE A 31 -1.85 -1.85 -25.96
C ILE A 31 -1.22 -3.11 -26.58
N SER A 32 -1.74 -3.55 -27.73
CA SER A 32 -1.23 -4.74 -28.41
C SER A 32 0.22 -4.55 -28.86
N SER A 33 0.55 -3.38 -29.40
CA SER A 33 1.92 -3.03 -29.81
C SER A 33 2.91 -3.06 -28.63
N LEU A 34 2.48 -2.63 -27.44
CA LEU A 34 3.31 -2.68 -26.22
C LEU A 34 3.56 -4.13 -25.73
N VAL A 35 2.56 -5.01 -25.89
CA VAL A 35 2.70 -6.44 -25.58
C VAL A 35 3.63 -7.12 -26.59
N ASP A 36 3.46 -6.85 -27.88
CA ASP A 36 4.30 -7.41 -28.94
C ASP A 36 5.77 -6.97 -28.82
N ALA A 37 6.00 -5.74 -28.34
CA ALA A 37 7.33 -5.23 -28.01
C ALA A 37 7.94 -5.86 -26.74
N GLY A 38 7.19 -6.70 -26.02
CA GLY A 38 7.64 -7.37 -24.80
C GLY A 38 7.69 -6.46 -23.57
N ILE A 39 7.09 -5.26 -23.62
CA ILE A 39 7.07 -4.31 -22.50
C ILE A 39 6.10 -4.81 -21.41
N PHE A 40 4.98 -5.41 -21.81
CA PHE A 40 4.01 -6.02 -20.90
C PHE A 40 3.75 -7.48 -21.27
N LEU A 41 3.41 -8.31 -20.28
CA LEU A 41 3.16 -9.73 -20.50
C LEU A 41 1.86 -10.01 -21.26
N SER A 42 0.86 -9.13 -21.13
CA SER A 42 -0.43 -9.21 -21.82
C SER A 42 -1.21 -7.90 -21.66
N ALA A 43 -2.29 -7.75 -22.43
CA ALA A 43 -3.23 -6.64 -22.24
C ALA A 43 -3.82 -6.60 -20.81
N SER A 44 -4.06 -7.76 -20.20
CA SER A 44 -4.52 -7.84 -18.80
C SER A 44 -3.46 -7.34 -17.82
N ASP A 45 -2.19 -7.52 -18.14
CA ASP A 45 -1.08 -7.04 -17.33
C ASP A 45 -1.01 -5.52 -17.35
N PHE A 46 -1.00 -4.95 -18.56
CA PHE A 46 -1.10 -3.51 -18.81
C PHE A 46 -2.29 -2.89 -18.06
N VAL A 47 -3.50 -3.44 -18.20
CA VAL A 47 -4.70 -2.89 -17.55
C VAL A 47 -4.57 -2.95 -16.02
N ARG A 48 -3.99 -4.01 -15.46
CA ARG A 48 -3.78 -4.10 -14.00
C ARG A 48 -2.80 -3.04 -13.51
N GLU A 49 -1.71 -2.80 -14.23
CA GLU A 49 -0.75 -1.75 -13.88
C GLU A 49 -1.37 -0.35 -14.01
N ALA A 50 -2.02 -0.05 -15.13
CA ALA A 50 -2.71 1.22 -15.34
C ALA A 50 -3.77 1.49 -14.25
N VAL A 51 -4.53 0.47 -13.83
CA VAL A 51 -5.49 0.58 -12.71
C VAL A 51 -4.77 0.85 -11.39
N ARG A 52 -3.68 0.13 -11.09
CA ARG A 52 -2.89 0.35 -9.85
C ARG A 52 -2.31 1.75 -9.82
N ASP A 53 -1.72 2.21 -10.91
CA ASP A 53 -1.12 3.53 -11.02
C ASP A 53 -2.17 4.61 -10.87
N LYS A 54 -3.33 4.46 -11.52
CA LYS A 54 -4.43 5.41 -11.37
C LYS A 54 -4.98 5.43 -9.94
N LEU A 55 -5.12 4.27 -9.30
CA LEU A 55 -5.57 4.17 -7.91
C LEU A 55 -4.56 4.78 -6.93
N LYS A 56 -3.25 4.57 -7.14
CA LYS A 56 -2.20 5.24 -6.36
C LYS A 56 -2.25 6.75 -6.54
N ALA A 57 -2.30 7.23 -7.78
CA ALA A 57 -2.36 8.66 -8.09
C ALA A 57 -3.66 9.34 -7.63
N THR A 58 -4.74 8.58 -7.49
CA THR A 58 -6.05 9.08 -7.02
C THR A 58 -6.29 8.71 -5.54
N LYS A 59 -5.28 8.17 -4.84
CA LYS A 59 -5.39 7.83 -3.42
C LYS A 59 -5.63 9.13 -2.65
N ILE A 60 -6.88 9.35 -2.24
CA ILE A 60 -7.21 10.41 -1.29
C ILE A 60 -6.71 9.90 0.06
N ILE A 61 -5.51 10.34 0.44
CA ILE A 61 -4.96 10.09 1.76
C ILE A 61 -5.82 10.89 2.75
N LYS A 62 -6.61 10.19 3.55
CA LYS A 62 -7.35 10.81 4.64
C LYS A 62 -6.44 10.86 5.84
N ILE A 63 -5.97 12.04 6.23
CA ILE A 63 -5.27 12.16 7.52
C ILE A 63 -6.27 11.81 8.62
N ARG A 64 -5.98 10.74 9.36
CA ARG A 64 -6.82 10.33 10.49
C ARG A 64 -6.39 11.07 11.75
N ASP A 65 -7.37 11.39 12.59
CA ASP A 65 -7.12 11.94 13.92
C ASP A 65 -6.72 10.81 14.87
N ILE A 66 -5.50 10.86 15.39
CA ILE A 66 -4.89 9.87 16.27
C ILE A 66 -3.99 10.56 17.28
N ASP A 67 -3.95 10.04 18.50
CA ASP A 67 -3.04 10.56 19.52
C ASP A 67 -1.57 10.22 19.21
N TYR A 68 -0.68 11.09 19.69
CA TYR A 68 0.75 11.00 19.42
C TYR A 68 1.37 9.65 19.81
N GLU A 69 0.99 9.09 20.96
CA GLU A 69 1.58 7.84 21.47
C GLU A 69 1.17 6.62 20.64
N SER A 70 -0.09 6.60 20.18
CA SER A 70 -0.56 5.58 19.24
C SER A 70 0.13 5.71 17.88
N ALA A 71 0.23 6.93 17.34
CA ALA A 71 0.96 7.18 16.10
C ALA A 71 2.43 6.76 16.18
N LYS A 72 3.12 7.07 17.29
CA LYS A 72 4.52 6.70 17.53
C LYS A 72 4.74 5.20 17.55
N LYS A 73 3.79 4.43 18.10
CA LYS A 73 3.84 2.95 18.07
C LYS A 73 3.66 2.41 16.66
N GLU A 74 2.74 2.98 15.89
CA GLU A 74 2.47 2.55 14.51
C GLU A 74 3.66 2.86 13.58
N VAL A 75 4.24 4.06 13.65
CA VAL A 75 5.44 4.43 12.90
C VAL A 75 6.61 3.50 13.21
N LEU A 76 6.87 3.24 14.50
CA LEU A 76 7.91 2.27 14.87
C LEU A 76 7.60 0.85 14.37
N GLY A 77 6.33 0.45 14.41
CA GLY A 77 5.88 -0.84 13.90
C GLY A 77 6.08 -0.98 12.38
N TYR A 78 5.87 0.10 11.65
CA TYR A 78 6.08 0.18 10.21
C TYR A 78 7.55 -0.04 9.86
N TYR A 79 8.48 0.77 10.40
CA TYR A 79 9.92 0.62 10.16
C TYR A 79 10.51 -0.72 10.66
N LYS A 80 9.86 -1.41 11.60
CA LYS A 80 10.26 -2.78 11.98
C LYS A 80 9.82 -3.84 10.98
N SER A 81 8.78 -3.55 10.21
CA SER A 81 8.19 -4.47 9.23
C SER A 81 8.82 -4.33 7.85
N TYR A 82 9.43 -3.18 7.56
CA TYR A 82 10.11 -2.85 6.30
C TYR A 82 11.55 -2.43 6.61
N GLU A 83 12.55 -3.14 6.07
CA GLU A 83 13.98 -2.84 6.35
C GLU A 83 14.38 -1.43 5.90
N GLU A 84 13.74 -0.90 4.85
CA GLU A 84 13.92 0.44 4.33
C GLU A 84 12.55 0.99 3.89
N ALA A 85 12.20 2.21 4.34
CA ALA A 85 10.98 2.90 3.94
C ALA A 85 11.22 4.41 3.98
N TYR A 86 10.64 5.16 3.03
CA TYR A 86 10.71 6.62 3.06
C TYR A 86 9.64 7.20 3.98
N ILE A 87 9.94 8.31 4.65
CA ILE A 87 8.98 9.04 5.53
C ILE A 87 7.64 9.31 4.82
N SER A 88 7.67 9.66 3.54
CA SER A 88 6.46 9.86 2.74
C SER A 88 5.63 8.59 2.61
N GLU A 89 6.26 7.42 2.40
CA GLU A 89 5.55 6.14 2.32
C GLU A 89 4.90 5.80 3.66
N VAL A 90 5.61 6.04 4.77
CA VAL A 90 5.07 5.84 6.11
C VAL A 90 3.85 6.74 6.36
N ALA A 91 3.93 8.02 6.00
CA ALA A 91 2.83 8.96 6.13
C ALA A 91 1.62 8.54 5.27
N GLU A 92 1.86 8.15 4.02
CA GLU A 92 0.81 7.72 3.09
C GLU A 92 0.13 6.41 3.51
N ASP A 93 0.88 5.45 4.01
CA ASP A 93 0.34 4.13 4.36
C ASP A 93 -0.28 4.08 5.74
N LEU A 94 0.28 4.83 6.70
CA LEU A 94 -0.32 4.98 8.03
C LEU A 94 -1.42 6.06 8.07
N GLU A 95 -1.64 6.76 6.95
CA GLU A 95 -2.62 7.84 6.82
C GLU A 95 -2.40 8.93 7.88
N LEU A 96 -1.12 9.25 8.13
CA LEU A 96 -0.67 10.22 9.11
C LEU A 96 -0.22 11.51 8.42
N ASP A 97 -0.31 12.61 9.16
CA ASP A 97 0.32 13.86 8.75
C ASP A 97 1.84 13.68 8.63
N ILE A 98 2.42 14.19 7.54
CA ILE A 98 3.84 14.00 7.25
C ILE A 98 4.75 14.68 8.29
N GLU A 99 4.35 15.83 8.83
CA GLU A 99 5.10 16.54 9.88
C GLU A 99 5.09 15.73 11.17
N LEU A 100 3.96 15.11 11.49
CA LEU A 100 3.84 14.18 12.62
C LEU A 100 4.79 12.98 12.47
N VAL A 101 4.86 12.39 11.27
CA VAL A 101 5.78 11.25 11.01
C VAL A 101 7.25 11.69 11.10
N ILE A 102 7.62 12.86 10.57
CA ILE A 102 8.97 13.41 10.71
C ILE A 102 9.32 13.55 12.19
N GLN A 103 8.45 14.22 12.96
CA GLN A 103 8.67 14.45 14.39
C GLN A 103 8.86 13.13 15.16
N ILE A 104 7.99 12.15 14.91
CA ILE A 104 8.07 10.83 15.54
C ILE A 104 9.37 10.11 15.16
N THR A 105 9.75 10.16 13.88
CA THR A 105 10.95 9.47 13.37
C THR A 105 12.20 10.05 14.04
N GLU A 106 12.34 11.38 14.08
CA GLU A 106 13.46 12.05 14.76
C GLU A 106 13.53 11.70 16.25
N GLU A 107 12.38 11.61 16.92
CA GLU A 107 12.34 11.23 18.34
C GLU A 107 12.77 9.78 18.54
N LEU A 108 12.29 8.86 17.70
CA LEU A 108 12.67 7.44 17.75
C LEU A 108 14.15 7.23 17.44
N GLU A 109 14.76 8.05 16.58
CA GLU A 109 16.20 8.05 16.35
C GLU A 109 16.98 8.56 17.57
N LYS A 110 16.53 9.66 18.21
CA LYS A 110 17.12 10.17 19.46
C LYS A 110 17.03 9.14 20.60
N GLU A 111 15.96 8.35 20.64
CA GLU A 111 15.78 7.22 21.56
C GLU A 111 16.63 5.99 21.20
N GLY A 112 17.29 5.97 20.04
CA GLY A 112 18.07 4.84 19.54
C GLY A 112 17.22 3.64 19.10
N ARG A 113 15.92 3.86 18.84
CA ARG A 113 14.96 2.83 18.42
C ARG A 113 14.86 2.69 16.90
N LEU A 114 15.34 3.70 16.16
CA LEU A 114 15.57 3.70 14.72
C LEU A 114 17.02 4.07 14.44
N LYS A 115 17.53 3.69 13.25
CA LYS A 115 18.88 4.03 12.81
C LYS A 115 18.88 4.43 11.33
N GLY A 116 19.07 5.71 11.04
CA GLY A 116 19.38 6.20 9.70
C GLY A 116 18.21 6.00 8.75
N VAL A 117 17.08 6.61 9.10
CA VAL A 117 15.88 6.67 8.25
C VAL A 117 16.04 7.73 7.17
#